data_AF-J4XL21-F1
#
_entry.id   AF-J4XL21-F1
#
_cell.length_a   1.000
_cell.length_b   1.000
_cell.length_c   1.000
_cell.angle_alpha   90.00
_cell.angle_beta   90.00
_cell.angle_gamma   90.00
#
_symmetry.space_group_name_H-M   'P 1'
#
loop_
_entity.id
_entity.type
_entity.pdbx_description
1 polymer ?
#
loop_
_entity_poly.entity_id
_entity_poly.type
_entity_poly.pdbx_seq_one_letter_code
_entity_poly.pdbx_strand_id
1 'polypeptide(L)'
;MEVAKVFQRERAKNLARIKSTEGIVLRMNRSIQAEGVFAQIKGAFGFRRFLTRGRANVLGETILLALAHNVFKLHQKIQSGTLERHLVSLREAA
;
A
#
# COMPACT_ATOMS: atom_id res chain seq x y z
N MET A 1 17.77 -27.81 13.79
CA MET A 1 18.28 -26.43 13.56
C MET A 1 18.00 -25.60 14.79
N GLU A 2 19.04 -25.16 15.48
CA GLU A 2 18.89 -24.26 16.63
C GLU A 2 18.76 -22.81 16.12
N VAL A 3 17.72 -22.11 16.55
CA VAL A 3 17.44 -20.73 16.12
C VAL A 3 17.92 -19.79 17.21
N ALA A 4 18.57 -18.68 16.83
CA ALA A 4 19.08 -17.70 17.78
C ALA A 4 18.00 -17.21 18.76
N LYS A 5 18.33 -17.17 20.07
CA LYS A 5 17.41 -16.74 21.14
C LYS A 5 16.83 -15.35 20.89
N VAL A 6 17.64 -14.44 20.36
CA VAL A 6 17.22 -13.07 19.99
C VAL A 6 16.13 -13.10 18.91
N PHE A 7 16.31 -13.93 17.88
CA PHE A 7 15.31 -14.05 16.81
C PHE A 7 13.96 -14.52 17.34
N GLN A 8 13.94 -15.54 18.21
CA GLN A 8 12.68 -16.05 18.77
C GLN A 8 11.96 -15.00 19.60
N ARG A 9 12.71 -14.22 20.40
CA ARG A 9 12.16 -13.11 21.18
C ARG A 9 11.54 -12.02 20.29
N GLU A 10 12.26 -11.57 19.27
CA GLU A 10 11.74 -10.54 18.36
C GLU A 10 10.59 -11.05 17.49
N ARG A 11 10.60 -12.33 17.11
CA ARG A 11 9.47 -12.98 16.42
C ARG A 11 8.22 -12.98 17.29
N ALA A 12 8.33 -13.34 18.57
CA ALA A 12 7.20 -13.35 19.50
C ALA A 12 6.62 -11.93 19.70
N LYS A 13 7.48 -10.93 19.90
CA LYS A 13 7.06 -9.52 20.01
C LYS A 13 6.34 -9.02 18.74
N ASN A 14 6.90 -9.31 17.56
CA ASN A 14 6.28 -8.92 16.30
C ASN A 14 4.96 -9.64 16.06
N LEU A 15 4.87 -10.93 16.43
CA LEU A 15 3.62 -11.68 16.34
C LEU A 15 2.52 -11.07 17.21
N ALA A 16 2.86 -10.66 18.44
CA ALA A 16 1.93 -9.97 19.32
C ALA A 16 1.46 -8.63 18.71
N ARG A 17 2.36 -7.84 18.12
CA ARG A 17 2.02 -6.58 17.44
C ARG A 17 1.12 -6.79 16.22
N ILE A 18 1.41 -7.78 15.38
CA ILE A 18 0.64 -8.04 14.16
C ILE A 18 -0.76 -8.60 14.47
N LYS A 19 -0.91 -9.30 15.59
CA LYS A 19 -2.18 -9.86 16.06
C LYS A 19 -3.02 -8.89 16.89
N SER A 20 -2.47 -7.75 17.31
CA SER A 20 -3.26 -6.75 18.01
C SER A 20 -4.33 -6.15 17.09
N THR A 21 -5.39 -5.58 17.66
CA THR A 21 -6.45 -4.91 16.90
C THR A 21 -5.87 -3.84 15.96
N GLU A 22 -4.94 -3.02 16.47
CA GLU A 22 -4.22 -2.02 15.68
C GLU A 22 -3.41 -2.68 14.54
N GLY A 23 -2.67 -3.75 14.84
CA GLY A 23 -1.88 -4.48 13.84
C GLY A 23 -2.73 -5.06 12.72
N ILE A 24 -3.93 -5.56 13.05
CA ILE A 24 -4.91 -6.06 12.07
C ILE A 24 -5.41 -4.92 11.19
N VAL A 25 -5.80 -3.78 11.77
CA VAL A 25 -6.24 -2.59 11.00
C VAL A 25 -5.14 -2.15 10.03
N LEU A 26 -3.90 -2.02 10.50
CA LEU A 26 -2.77 -1.56 9.70
C LEU A 26 -2.43 -2.55 8.57
N ARG A 27 -2.45 -3.87 8.83
CA ARG A 27 -2.15 -4.87 7.79
C ARG A 27 -3.18 -4.86 6.66
N MET A 28 -4.46 -4.74 7.02
CA MET A 28 -5.54 -4.70 6.05
C MET A 28 -5.46 -3.42 5.23
N ASN A 29 -5.27 -2.28 5.89
CA ASN A 29 -5.13 -0.99 5.21
C ASN A 29 -3.93 -0.97 4.27
N ARG A 30 -2.81 -1.58 4.65
CA ARG A 30 -1.66 -1.74 3.75
C ARG A 30 -2.04 -2.53 2.49
N SER A 31 -2.82 -3.61 2.62
CA SER A 31 -3.31 -4.39 1.47
C SER A 31 -4.21 -3.54 0.57
N ILE A 32 -5.23 -2.91 1.16
CA ILE A 32 -6.20 -2.06 0.45
C ILE A 32 -5.49 -0.93 -0.30
N GLN A 33 -4.54 -0.26 0.36
CA GLN A 33 -3.81 0.86 -0.23
C GLN A 33 -2.86 0.39 -1.33
N ALA A 34 -2.07 -0.65 -1.12
CA ALA A 34 -1.12 -1.13 -2.11
C ALA A 34 -1.83 -1.74 -3.33
N GLU A 35 -2.74 -2.68 -3.12
CA GLU A 35 -3.47 -3.34 -4.19
C GLU A 35 -4.40 -2.38 -4.92
N GLY A 36 -5.08 -1.48 -4.19
CA GLY A 36 -5.93 -0.45 -4.77
C GLY A 36 -5.17 0.47 -5.72
N VAL A 37 -3.95 0.89 -5.37
CA VAL A 37 -3.09 1.70 -6.25
C VAL A 37 -2.74 0.93 -7.53
N PHE A 38 -2.33 -0.33 -7.42
CA PHE A 38 -2.00 -1.13 -8.61
C PHE A 38 -3.21 -1.40 -9.49
N ALA A 39 -4.38 -1.63 -8.89
CA ALA A 39 -5.63 -1.80 -9.62
C ALA A 39 -6.02 -0.53 -10.39
N GLN A 40 -5.90 0.65 -9.77
CA GLN A 40 -6.15 1.93 -10.44
C GLN A 40 -5.16 2.16 -11.59
N ILE A 41 -3.87 1.95 -11.36
CA ILE A 41 -2.84 2.12 -12.39
C ILE A 41 -3.09 1.18 -13.59
N LYS A 42 -3.34 -0.10 -13.35
CA LYS A 42 -3.50 -1.09 -14.43
C LYS A 42 -4.86 -0.99 -15.12
N GLY A 43 -5.92 -0.75 -14.36
CA GLY A 43 -7.30 -0.73 -14.82
C GLY A 43 -7.70 0.66 -15.32
N ALA A 44 -7.77 1.63 -14.40
CA ALA A 44 -8.30 2.96 -14.68
C ALA A 44 -7.36 3.80 -15.56
N PHE A 45 -6.05 3.75 -15.31
CA PHE A 45 -5.07 4.47 -16.14
C PHE A 45 -4.66 3.67 -17.39
N GLY A 46 -5.14 2.43 -17.53
CA GLY A 46 -4.86 1.59 -18.69
C GLY A 46 -3.39 1.18 -18.84
N PHE A 47 -2.58 1.28 -17.78
CA PHE A 47 -1.16 0.92 -17.88
C PHE A 47 -0.99 -0.59 -18.12
N ARG A 48 -0.47 -0.95 -19.31
CA ARG A 48 -0.20 -2.35 -19.69
C ARG A 48 1.27 -2.73 -19.64
N ARG A 49 2.15 -1.80 -20.01
CA ARG A 49 3.59 -2.00 -20.10
C ARG A 49 4.33 -0.67 -20.10
N PHE A 50 5.60 -0.72 -19.71
CA PHE A 50 6.53 0.40 -19.92
C PHE A 50 6.78 0.61 -21.42
N LEU A 51 6.94 1.87 -21.81
CA LEU A 51 7.20 2.27 -23.20
C LEU A 51 8.70 2.27 -23.50
N THR A 52 9.51 2.65 -22.52
CA THR A 52 10.97 2.69 -22.58
C THR A 52 11.60 1.40 -22.07
N ARG A 53 12.90 1.26 -22.35
CA ARG A 53 13.73 0.14 -21.91
C ARG A 53 14.93 0.65 -21.13
N GLY A 54 15.53 -0.22 -20.34
CA GLY A 54 16.65 0.09 -19.46
C GLY A 54 16.18 0.63 -18.10
N ARG A 55 16.94 0.31 -17.05
CA ARG A 55 16.54 0.55 -15.65
C ARG A 55 16.27 2.03 -15.35
N ALA A 56 17.10 2.93 -15.87
CA ALA A 56 16.95 4.36 -15.63
C ALA A 56 15.66 4.93 -16.24
N ASN A 57 15.35 4.56 -17.49
CA ASN A 57 14.16 5.06 -18.17
C ASN A 57 12.88 4.47 -17.57
N VAL A 58 12.87 3.17 -17.27
CA VAL A 58 11.75 2.50 -16.58
C VAL A 58 11.50 3.11 -15.20
N LEU A 59 12.56 3.48 -14.47
CA LEU A 59 12.43 4.20 -13.20
C LEU A 59 11.78 5.57 -13.42
N GLY A 60 12.22 6.33 -14.42
CA GLY A 60 11.61 7.61 -14.79
C GLY A 60 10.11 7.49 -15.09
N GLU A 61 9.73 6.54 -15.93
CA GLU A 61 8.31 6.24 -16.20
C GLU A 61 7.53 5.87 -14.94
N THR A 62 8.12 5.04 -14.09
CA THR A 62 7.49 4.62 -12.82
C THR A 62 7.24 5.83 -11.91
N ILE A 63 8.20 6.76 -11.82
CA ILE A 63 8.07 7.98 -11.03
C ILE A 63 6.95 8.87 -11.59
N LEU A 64 6.92 9.09 -12.91
CA LEU A 64 5.88 9.89 -13.55
C LEU A 64 4.49 9.29 -13.35
N LEU A 65 4.37 7.96 -13.49
CA LEU A 65 3.11 7.24 -13.25
C LEU A 65 2.65 7.36 -11.78
N ALA A 66 3.58 7.25 -10.83
CA ALA A 66 3.28 7.42 -9.41
C ALA A 66 2.87 8.86 -9.07
N LEU A 67 3.53 9.86 -9.66
CA LEU A 67 3.18 11.27 -9.50
C LEU A 67 1.77 11.55 -10.02
N ALA A 68 1.48 11.11 -11.26
CA ALA A 68 0.15 11.28 -11.86
C ALA A 68 -0.94 10.65 -10.99
N HIS A 69 -0.72 9.41 -10.53
CA HIS A 69 -1.64 8.72 -9.63
C HIS A 69 -1.82 9.48 -8.31
N ASN A 70 -0.75 9.96 -7.69
CA ASN A 70 -0.82 10.66 -6.40
C ASN A 70 -1.55 12.00 -6.50
N VAL A 71 -1.32 12.77 -7.57
CA VAL A 71 -2.05 14.02 -7.84
C VAL A 71 -3.54 13.74 -8.04
N PHE A 72 -3.87 12.72 -8.83
CA PHE A 72 -5.26 12.31 -9.04
C PHE A 72 -5.94 11.89 -7.73
N LYS A 73 -5.26 11.06 -6.92
CA LYS A 73 -5.77 10.64 -5.61
C LYS A 73 -5.95 11.82 -4.66
N LEU A 74 -5.01 12.76 -4.61
CA LEU A 74 -5.14 13.97 -3.81
C LEU A 74 -6.37 14.77 -4.23
N HIS A 75 -6.54 15.00 -5.54
CA HIS A 75 -7.71 15.68 -6.07
C HIS A 75 -9.02 14.98 -5.65
N GLN A 76 -9.11 13.66 -5.77
CA GLN A 76 -10.28 12.89 -5.30
C GLN A 76 -10.54 13.07 -3.80
N LYS A 77 -9.50 13.06 -2.96
CA LYS A 77 -9.65 13.27 -1.52
C LYS A 77 -10.16 14.68 -1.19
N ILE A 78 -9.71 15.69 -1.95
CA ILE A 78 -10.23 17.06 -1.84
C ILE A 78 -11.71 17.11 -2.20
N GLN A 79 -12.09 16.59 -3.38
CA GLN A 79 -13.48 16.63 -3.85
C GLN A 79 -14.45 15.86 -2.94
N SER A 80 -13.99 14.78 -2.31
CA SER A 80 -14.80 13.98 -1.40
C SER A 80 -14.78 14.47 0.06
N GLY A 81 -14.01 15.51 0.39
CA GLY A 81 -13.87 16.00 1.77
C GLY A 81 -13.19 14.99 2.70
N THR A 82 -12.33 14.10 2.18
CA THR A 82 -11.72 12.99 2.96
C THR A 82 -10.22 13.15 3.17
N LEU A 83 -9.68 14.38 3.13
CA LEU A 83 -8.23 14.63 3.22
C LEU A 83 -7.56 13.93 4.41
N GLU A 84 -8.15 14.07 5.60
CA GLU A 84 -7.67 13.54 6.88
C GLU A 84 -7.91 12.02 7.06
N ARG A 85 -8.64 11.38 6.13
CA ARG A 85 -8.91 9.95 6.22
C ARG A 85 -7.75 9.14 5.64
N HIS A 86 -6.93 8.56 6.51
CA HIS A 86 -5.78 7.73 6.11
C HIS A 86 -6.07 6.23 6.18
N LEU A 87 -6.94 5.81 7.11
CA LEU A 87 -7.30 4.41 7.31
C LEU A 87 -8.78 4.21 6.98
N VAL A 88 -9.06 3.10 6.30
CA VAL A 88 -10.38 2.52 6.15
C VAL A 88 -10.67 1.74 7.42
N SER A 89 -11.82 2.02 8.03
CA SER A 89 -12.29 1.27 9.20
C SER A 89 -12.55 -0.19 8.83
N LEU A 90 -12.31 -1.09 9.78
CA LEU A 90 -12.77 -2.46 9.67
C LEU A 90 -14.30 -2.43 9.63
N ARG A 91 -14.91 -3.02 8.61
CA ARG A 91 -16.32 -3.42 8.70
C ARG A 91 -16.35 -4.65 9.60
N GLU A 92 -17.25 -4.65 10.57
CA GLU A 92 -17.58 -5.88 11.28
C GLU A 92 -18.09 -6.89 10.24
N ALA A 93 -17.58 -8.12 10.33
CA ALA A 93 -18.14 -9.19 9.52
C ALA A 93 -19.58 -9.40 9.98
N ALA A 94 -20.52 -9.26 9.04
CA ALA A 94 -21.93 -9.57 9.26
C ALA A 94 -22.12 -11.07 9.56
#